data_AF-A0A2A7U4F9-F1
#
_entry.id   AF-A0A2A7U4F9-F1
#
_cell.length_a   1.000
_cell.length_b   1.000
_cell.length_c   1.000
_cell.angle_alpha   90.00
_cell.angle_beta   90.00
_cell.angle_gamma   90.00
#
_symmetry.space_group_name_H-M   'P 1'
#
loop_
_entity.id
_entity.type
_entity.pdbx_description
1 polymer ?
#
loop_
_entity_poly.entity_id
_entity_poly.type
_entity_poly.pdbx_seq_one_letter_code
_entity_poly.pdbx_strand_id
1 'polypeptide(L)'
;MRLNKSITPFDSVVYGHYRAVHGVRMAISFVLTFLLIRLLAVPEGAWALITMVVVIGPISFWGNVTVRALQRCLGTVLGAASGLIALYLELYSMTLMLAWCAIVMFVCGIAALGKRPYMGLLIGITLGVVCAAGPGDIDTALLRSANVIIGSLLALLFASIYPQRAFTHWRLKMSHGLNCMSNIYSAYVSPNMVERPQLTDRQQRILSDLGALRGLLAPSAHETKVDKAVFDAIQVITRNLVATLEMMTDAYWASRESHFIMLNATRLRTFQKLTISALNGLSAMLLSGRVEELERLPEMVPMAAELKALIEEAQARCDEEAPIYGYLWLNMQLATQLDELRDLLASVLRR
;
A
#
# COMPACT_ATOMS: atom_id res chain seq x y z
N MET A 1 -5.57 -9.59 14.68
CA MET A 1 -5.93 -10.15 13.35
C MET A 1 -5.10 -11.41 13.16
N ARG A 2 -5.65 -12.50 12.63
CA ARG A 2 -4.84 -13.66 12.22
C ARG A 2 -4.16 -13.34 10.90
N LEU A 3 -2.83 -13.19 10.87
CA LEU A 3 -2.09 -12.77 9.67
C LEU A 3 -1.98 -13.90 8.65
N ASN A 4 -1.93 -15.14 9.13
CA ASN A 4 -1.94 -16.38 8.33
C ASN A 4 -3.31 -16.79 7.76
N LYS A 5 -4.35 -15.95 7.90
CA LYS A 5 -5.67 -16.28 7.33
C LYS A 5 -5.54 -16.32 5.79
N SER A 6 -6.07 -17.39 5.19
CA SER A 6 -6.16 -17.52 3.73
C SER A 6 -7.08 -16.43 3.15
N ILE A 7 -6.65 -15.84 2.04
CA ILE A 7 -7.46 -14.87 1.31
C ILE A 7 -8.52 -15.63 0.53
N THR A 8 -9.79 -15.32 0.78
CA THR A 8 -10.90 -16.02 0.13
C THR A 8 -11.12 -15.50 -1.30
N PRO A 9 -11.77 -16.28 -2.18
CA PRO A 9 -12.14 -15.80 -3.52
C PRO A 9 -13.00 -14.54 -3.47
N PHE A 10 -13.89 -14.45 -2.47
CA PHE A 10 -14.70 -13.26 -2.21
C PHE A 10 -13.83 -12.03 -1.90
N ASP A 11 -12.81 -12.18 -1.03
CA ASP A 11 -11.87 -11.11 -0.75
C ASP A 11 -11.16 -10.66 -2.03
N SER A 12 -10.71 -11.60 -2.87
CA SER A 12 -10.06 -11.26 -4.15
C SER A 12 -10.94 -10.39 -5.05
N VAL A 13 -12.23 -10.70 -5.17
CA VAL A 13 -13.19 -9.88 -5.94
C VAL A 13 -13.38 -8.50 -5.33
N VAL A 14 -13.55 -8.43 -4.01
CA VAL A 14 -13.78 -7.17 -3.28
C VAL A 14 -12.57 -6.24 -3.35
N TYR A 15 -11.36 -6.77 -3.13
CA TYR A 15 -10.13 -5.99 -3.21
C TYR A 15 -9.73 -5.69 -4.67
N GLY A 16 -10.08 -6.56 -5.63
CA GLY A 16 -9.91 -6.29 -7.06
C GLY A 16 -10.76 -5.10 -7.51
N HIS A 17 -11.99 -4.98 -7.01
CA HIS A 17 -12.90 -3.88 -7.32
C HIS A 17 -13.03 -2.87 -6.16
N TYR A 18 -11.95 -2.65 -5.40
CA TYR A 18 -12.00 -1.87 -4.17
C TYR A 18 -12.57 -0.45 -4.34
N ARG A 19 -12.38 0.18 -5.51
CA ARG A 19 -12.93 1.50 -5.85
C ARG A 19 -14.45 1.48 -5.91
N ALA A 20 -15.02 0.49 -6.59
CA ALA A 20 -16.46 0.32 -6.70
C ALA A 20 -17.07 -0.02 -5.34
N VAL A 21 -16.47 -0.95 -4.60
CA VAL A 21 -16.92 -1.34 -3.25
C VAL A 21 -16.88 -0.14 -2.30
N HIS A 22 -15.81 0.65 -2.37
CA HIS A 22 -15.70 1.88 -1.59
C HIS A 22 -16.80 2.89 -1.95
N GLY A 23 -17.05 3.10 -3.25
CA GLY A 23 -18.11 3.99 -3.73
C GLY A 23 -19.51 3.56 -3.28
N VAL A 24 -19.82 2.27 -3.39
CA VAL A 24 -21.10 1.71 -2.92
C VAL A 24 -21.26 1.89 -1.42
N ARG A 25 -20.24 1.59 -0.62
CA ARG A 25 -20.25 1.82 0.83
C ARG A 25 -20.49 3.29 1.15
N MET A 26 -19.81 4.19 0.46
CA MET A 26 -19.94 5.63 0.65
C MET A 26 -21.38 6.11 0.35
N ALA A 27 -21.96 5.64 -0.77
CA ALA A 27 -23.33 5.94 -1.14
C ALA A 27 -24.35 5.45 -0.11
N ILE A 28 -24.24 4.19 0.33
CA ILE A 28 -25.13 3.60 1.34
C ILE A 28 -25.00 4.35 2.67
N SER A 29 -23.77 4.64 3.11
CA SER A 29 -23.52 5.38 4.35
C SER A 29 -24.16 6.77 4.31
N PHE A 30 -24.07 7.45 3.16
CA PHE A 30 -24.69 8.75 2.95
C PHE A 30 -26.21 8.70 3.00
N VAL A 31 -26.83 7.79 2.23
CA VAL A 31 -28.28 7.65 2.18
C VAL A 31 -28.85 7.29 3.55
N LEU A 32 -28.24 6.34 4.26
CA LEU A 32 -28.69 5.94 5.60
C LEU A 32 -28.52 7.05 6.63
N THR A 33 -27.38 7.75 6.62
CA THR A 33 -27.15 8.91 7.51
C THR A 33 -28.17 10.01 7.23
N PHE A 34 -28.43 10.30 5.95
CA PHE A 34 -29.40 11.31 5.54
C PHE A 34 -30.82 10.96 5.96
N LEU A 35 -31.21 9.70 5.78
CA LEU A 35 -32.51 9.20 6.22
C LEU A 35 -32.66 9.33 7.74
N LEU A 36 -31.65 8.92 8.53
CA LEU A 36 -31.67 9.04 9.99
C LEU A 36 -31.83 10.48 10.45
N ILE A 37 -31.09 11.42 9.86
CA ILE A 37 -31.17 12.84 10.19
C ILE A 37 -32.56 13.41 9.90
N ARG A 38 -33.17 13.01 8.77
CA ARG A 38 -34.52 13.44 8.39
C ARG A 38 -35.60 12.86 9.29
N LEU A 39 -35.53 11.56 9.61
CA LEU A 39 -36.51 10.88 10.46
C LEU A 39 -36.49 11.36 11.91
N LEU A 40 -35.29 11.65 12.44
CA LEU A 40 -35.11 12.13 13.80
C LEU A 40 -35.21 13.67 13.92
N ALA A 41 -35.48 14.37 12.81
CA ALA A 41 -35.52 15.83 12.73
C ALA A 41 -34.31 16.51 13.41
N VAL A 42 -33.10 15.98 13.16
CA VAL A 42 -31.89 16.43 13.86
C VAL A 42 -31.57 17.89 13.46
N PRO A 43 -31.53 18.84 14.40
CA PRO A 43 -31.18 20.23 14.10
C PRO A 43 -29.74 20.30 13.61
N GLU A 44 -29.44 21.19 12.65
CA GLU A 44 -28.11 21.33 12.05
C GLU A 44 -27.50 20.01 11.50
N GLY A 45 -28.33 19.02 11.16
CA GLY A 45 -27.88 17.66 10.79
C GLY A 45 -26.95 17.59 9.57
N ALA A 46 -26.89 18.63 8.74
CA ALA A 46 -25.94 18.75 7.63
C ALA A 46 -24.48 18.49 8.07
N TRP A 47 -24.10 18.87 9.30
CA TRP A 47 -22.75 18.67 9.83
C TRP A 47 -22.41 17.20 10.09
N ALA A 48 -23.40 16.38 10.44
CA ALA A 48 -23.20 14.94 10.56
C ALA A 48 -22.94 14.29 9.19
N LEU A 49 -23.64 14.73 8.14
CA LEU A 49 -23.43 14.27 6.76
C LEU A 49 -22.05 14.64 6.23
N ILE A 50 -21.70 15.92 6.34
CA ILE A 50 -20.39 16.43 5.90
C ILE A 50 -19.29 15.66 6.62
N THR A 51 -19.42 15.49 7.94
CA THR A 51 -18.41 14.79 8.72
C THR A 51 -18.27 13.34 8.30
N MET A 52 -19.38 12.63 8.10
CA MET A 52 -19.36 11.25 7.66
C MET A 52 -18.62 11.10 6.31
N VAL A 53 -18.91 12.00 5.34
CA VAL A 53 -18.22 12.05 4.05
C VAL A 53 -16.73 12.31 4.19
N VAL A 54 -16.36 13.30 4.99
CA VAL A 54 -14.94 13.68 5.16
C VAL A 54 -14.14 12.55 5.84
N VAL A 55 -14.72 11.86 6.82
CA VAL A 55 -14.05 10.77 7.54
C VAL A 55 -13.90 9.52 6.66
N ILE A 56 -14.93 9.16 5.88
CA ILE A 56 -14.90 7.95 5.02
C ILE A 56 -14.21 8.18 3.67
N GLY A 57 -14.23 9.42 3.15
CA GLY A 57 -13.93 9.75 1.75
C GLY A 57 -12.60 9.20 1.21
N PRO A 58 -11.44 9.46 1.86
CA PRO A 58 -10.20 8.79 1.47
C PRO A 58 -10.20 7.35 1.97
N ILE A 59 -9.63 6.41 1.20
CA ILE A 59 -9.71 4.95 1.44
C ILE A 59 -9.61 4.62 2.93
N SER A 60 -10.72 4.07 3.41
CA SER A 60 -11.00 3.87 4.80
C SER A 60 -10.50 2.51 5.27
N PHE A 61 -9.17 2.40 5.42
CA PHE A 61 -8.57 1.34 6.22
C PHE A 61 -8.93 1.53 7.69
N TRP A 62 -9.24 0.45 8.39
CA TRP A 62 -9.78 0.53 9.75
C TRP A 62 -8.93 1.39 10.69
N GLY A 63 -7.60 1.20 10.68
CA GLY A 63 -6.68 2.02 11.48
C GLY A 63 -6.62 3.50 11.08
N ASN A 64 -6.79 3.80 9.80
CA ASN A 64 -6.75 5.18 9.30
C ASN A 64 -8.06 5.92 9.59
N VAL A 65 -9.20 5.23 9.54
CA VAL A 65 -10.51 5.83 9.85
C VAL A 65 -10.60 6.21 11.31
N THR A 66 -10.19 5.33 12.22
CA THR A 66 -10.25 5.62 13.66
C THR A 66 -9.42 6.83 14.04
N VAL A 67 -8.19 6.92 13.52
CA VAL A 67 -7.31 8.08 13.73
C VAL A 67 -7.93 9.36 13.15
N ARG A 68 -8.52 9.29 11.95
CA ARG A 68 -9.15 10.45 11.32
C ARG A 68 -10.43 10.88 12.04
N ALA A 69 -11.28 9.95 12.44
CA ALA A 69 -12.47 10.23 13.24
C ALA A 69 -12.07 10.89 14.57
N LEU A 70 -11.01 10.41 15.22
CA LEU A 70 -10.47 11.03 16.44
C LEU A 70 -9.94 12.45 16.18
N GLN A 71 -9.14 12.65 15.12
CA GLN A 71 -8.64 13.97 14.74
C GLN A 71 -9.79 14.93 14.40
N ARG A 72 -10.88 14.44 13.81
CA ARG A 72 -12.11 15.20 13.53
C ARG A 72 -12.82 15.60 14.82
N CYS A 73 -13.06 14.67 15.73
CA CYS A 73 -13.66 14.96 17.03
C CYS A 73 -12.81 15.97 17.83
N LEU A 74 -11.51 15.72 17.97
CA LEU A 74 -10.60 16.60 18.71
C LEU A 74 -10.46 17.98 18.06
N GLY A 75 -10.31 18.02 16.74
CA GLY A 75 -10.24 19.27 15.99
C GLY A 75 -11.49 20.12 16.16
N THR A 76 -12.67 19.48 16.19
CA THR A 76 -13.93 20.18 16.44
C THR A 76 -14.07 20.64 17.88
N VAL A 77 -13.70 19.84 18.88
CA VAL A 77 -13.74 20.28 20.29
C VAL A 77 -12.83 21.48 20.50
N LEU A 78 -11.58 21.44 20.00
CA LEU A 78 -10.63 22.53 20.14
C LEU A 78 -11.03 23.78 19.34
N GLY A 79 -11.51 23.61 18.12
CA GLY A 79 -11.98 24.71 17.29
C GLY A 79 -13.25 25.36 17.83
N ALA A 80 -14.19 24.56 18.36
CA ALA A 80 -15.40 25.07 19.00
C ALA A 80 -15.07 25.82 20.29
N ALA A 81 -14.19 25.30 21.14
CA ALA A 81 -13.72 26.01 22.33
C ALA A 81 -13.05 27.34 21.98
N SER A 82 -12.20 27.36 20.95
CA SER A 82 -11.56 28.57 20.47
C SER A 82 -12.54 29.58 19.87
N GLY A 83 -13.56 29.11 19.14
CA GLY A 83 -14.63 29.95 18.59
C GLY A 83 -15.56 30.52 19.66
N LEU A 84 -15.87 29.76 20.72
CA LEU A 84 -16.61 30.27 21.87
C LEU A 84 -15.84 31.39 22.59
N ILE A 85 -14.51 31.25 22.72
CA ILE A 85 -13.65 32.34 23.24
C ILE A 85 -13.73 33.56 22.32
N ALA A 86 -13.72 33.35 20.99
CA ALA A 86 -13.82 34.44 20.02
C ALA A 86 -15.15 35.20 20.15
N LEU A 87 -16.28 34.48 20.20
CA LEU A 87 -17.61 35.07 20.40
C LEU A 87 -17.73 35.80 21.74
N TYR A 88 -17.11 35.26 22.79
CA TYR A 88 -17.05 35.94 24.09
C TYR A 88 -16.25 37.25 24.00
N LEU A 89 -15.14 37.28 23.28
CA LEU A 89 -14.35 38.50 23.06
C LEU A 89 -15.10 39.53 22.21
N GLU A 90 -15.94 39.08 21.26
CA GLU A 90 -16.77 39.96 20.44
C GLU A 90 -17.73 40.82 21.28
N LEU A 91 -18.26 40.26 22.39
CA LEU A 91 -19.11 40.99 23.33
C LEU A 91 -18.40 42.21 23.96
N TYR A 92 -17.07 42.18 24.05
CA TYR A 92 -16.26 43.28 24.57
C TYR A 92 -15.75 44.20 23.45
N SER A 93 -15.18 43.62 22.39
CA SER A 93 -14.62 44.36 21.26
C SER A 93 -14.38 43.46 20.06
N MET A 94 -14.88 43.90 18.90
CA MET A 94 -14.64 43.23 17.61
C MET A 94 -13.14 43.09 17.30
N THR A 95 -12.31 44.08 17.66
CA THR A 95 -10.85 44.04 17.41
C THR A 95 -10.16 42.93 18.19
N LEU A 96 -10.60 42.67 19.42
CA LEU A 96 -10.07 41.58 20.25
C LEU A 96 -10.42 40.21 19.66
N MET A 97 -11.66 40.04 19.19
CA MET A 97 -12.07 38.83 18.47
C MET A 97 -11.20 38.59 17.24
N LEU A 98 -11.01 39.62 16.40
CA LEU A 98 -10.22 39.50 15.17
C LEU A 98 -8.75 39.17 15.47
N ALA A 99 -8.16 39.78 16.50
CA ALA A 99 -6.80 39.47 16.94
C ALA A 99 -6.66 38.01 17.41
N TRP A 100 -7.62 37.52 18.20
CA TRP A 100 -7.66 36.12 18.63
C TRP A 100 -7.79 35.16 17.45
N CYS A 101 -8.74 35.41 16.55
CA CYS A 101 -8.93 34.63 15.33
C CYS A 101 -7.65 34.61 14.47
N ALA A 102 -6.97 35.74 14.32
CA ALA A 102 -5.71 35.82 13.58
C ALA A 102 -4.62 34.93 14.19
N ILE A 103 -4.44 34.99 15.52
CA ILE A 103 -3.46 34.15 16.23
C ILE A 103 -3.79 32.67 16.05
N VAL A 104 -5.04 32.28 16.28
CA VAL A 104 -5.45 30.87 16.17
C VAL A 104 -5.33 30.37 14.74
N MET A 105 -5.75 31.16 13.75
CA MET A 105 -5.62 30.80 12.33
C MET A 105 -4.16 30.69 11.90
N PHE A 106 -3.27 31.55 12.41
CA PHE A 106 -1.83 31.44 12.17
C PHE A 106 -1.25 30.13 12.72
N VAL A 107 -1.59 29.78 13.97
CA VAL A 107 -1.17 28.50 14.59
C VAL A 107 -1.75 27.31 13.82
N CYS A 108 -3.01 27.37 13.39
CA CYS A 108 -3.64 26.34 12.57
C CYS A 108 -2.93 26.18 11.22
N GLY A 109 -2.52 27.29 10.59
CA GLY A 109 -1.76 27.28 9.33
C GLY A 109 -0.40 26.58 9.47
N ILE A 110 0.32 26.85 10.56
CA ILE A 110 1.58 26.14 10.86
C ILE A 110 1.31 24.66 11.13
N ALA A 111 0.30 24.34 11.95
CA ALA A 111 -0.06 22.96 12.28
C ALA A 111 -0.54 22.15 11.06
N ALA A 112 -1.21 22.81 10.10
CA ALA A 112 -1.68 22.23 8.84
C ALA A 112 -0.52 21.76 7.93
N LEU A 113 0.70 22.27 8.13
CA LEU A 113 1.91 21.85 7.42
C LEU A 113 2.79 20.91 8.26
N GLY A 114 2.39 20.60 9.50
CA GLY A 114 3.15 19.79 10.45
C GLY A 114 2.81 18.30 10.42
N LYS A 115 3.07 17.60 11.54
CA LYS A 115 2.85 16.15 11.69
C LYS A 115 1.37 15.73 11.69
N ARG A 116 0.45 16.65 11.99
CA ARG A 116 -1.00 16.40 12.09
C ARG A 116 -1.78 17.42 11.24
N PRO A 117 -1.57 17.41 9.91
CA PRO A 117 -2.06 18.45 9.02
C PRO A 117 -3.60 18.53 9.03
N TYR A 118 -4.25 17.37 9.06
CA TYR A 118 -5.70 17.25 9.10
C TYR A 118 -6.30 17.88 10.37
N MET A 119 -5.70 17.63 11.53
CA MET A 119 -6.20 18.19 12.81
C MET A 119 -6.11 19.73 12.84
N GLY A 120 -4.99 20.30 12.36
CA GLY A 120 -4.83 21.76 12.29
C GLY A 120 -5.85 22.42 11.36
N LEU A 121 -6.09 21.82 10.20
CA LEU A 121 -7.11 22.28 9.26
C LEU A 121 -8.52 22.27 9.87
N LEU A 122 -8.86 21.22 10.63
CA LEU A 122 -10.17 21.07 11.24
C LEU A 122 -10.45 22.07 12.36
N ILE A 123 -9.44 22.43 13.14
CA ILE A 123 -9.55 23.46 14.17
C ILE A 123 -9.89 24.80 13.50
N GLY A 124 -9.16 25.18 12.45
CA GLY A 124 -9.41 26.40 11.69
C GLY A 124 -10.79 26.45 11.03
N ILE A 125 -11.22 25.35 10.39
CA ILE A 125 -12.57 25.25 9.81
C ILE A 125 -13.64 25.41 10.90
N THR A 126 -13.49 24.71 12.03
CA THR A 126 -14.49 24.75 13.11
C THR A 126 -14.54 26.14 13.75
N LEU A 127 -13.38 26.78 13.99
CA LEU A 127 -13.30 28.16 14.44
C LEU A 127 -14.09 29.09 13.50
N GLY A 128 -13.80 29.03 12.19
CA GLY A 128 -14.48 29.87 11.20
C GLY A 128 -16.00 29.65 11.18
N VAL A 129 -16.45 28.41 11.32
CA VAL A 129 -17.88 28.06 11.36
C VAL A 129 -18.58 28.58 12.62
N VAL A 130 -17.89 28.56 13.76
CA VAL A 130 -18.44 29.07 15.03
C VAL A 130 -18.47 30.59 15.03
N CYS A 131 -17.40 31.25 14.58
CA CYS A 131 -17.34 32.71 14.49
C CYS A 131 -18.26 33.29 13.40
N ALA A 132 -18.68 32.49 12.42
CA ALA A 132 -19.64 32.90 11.39
C ALA A 132 -21.10 32.79 11.87
N ALA A 133 -21.37 32.23 13.05
CA ALA A 133 -22.69 32.30 13.67
C ALA A 133 -22.97 33.73 14.15
N GLY A 134 -24.26 34.09 14.27
CA GLY A 134 -24.63 35.40 14.79
C GLY A 134 -24.10 35.62 16.22
N PRO A 135 -23.91 36.88 16.65
CA PRO A 135 -23.42 37.19 17.98
C PRO A 135 -24.28 36.51 19.06
N GLY A 136 -23.66 35.71 19.94
CA GLY A 136 -24.35 35.05 21.06
C GLY A 136 -25.09 33.74 20.73
N ASP A 137 -25.04 33.23 19.50
CA ASP A 137 -25.70 31.96 19.11
C ASP A 137 -24.86 30.72 19.48
N ILE A 138 -24.66 30.55 20.78
CA ILE A 138 -23.87 29.45 21.38
C ILE A 138 -24.55 28.10 21.14
N ASP A 139 -25.89 28.05 21.16
CA ASP A 139 -26.67 26.83 20.98
C ASP A 139 -26.43 26.21 19.61
N THR A 140 -26.44 27.02 18.55
CA THR A 140 -26.13 26.55 17.19
C THR A 140 -24.69 26.03 17.10
N ALA A 141 -23.72 26.70 17.72
CA ALA A 141 -22.33 26.24 17.73
C ALA A 141 -22.15 24.87 18.43
N LEU A 142 -22.85 24.65 19.55
CA LEU A 142 -22.84 23.39 20.28
C LEU A 142 -23.53 22.27 19.49
N LEU A 143 -24.68 22.54 18.87
CA LEU A 143 -25.41 21.57 18.06
C LEU A 143 -24.59 21.13 16.84
N ARG A 144 -23.92 22.06 16.16
CA ARG A 144 -22.99 21.74 15.05
C ARG A 144 -21.85 20.84 15.52
N SER A 145 -21.26 21.15 16.67
CA SER A 145 -20.16 20.37 17.26
C SER A 145 -20.60 18.95 17.66
N ALA A 146 -21.79 18.81 18.26
CA ALA A 146 -22.38 17.52 18.60
C ALA A 146 -22.64 16.68 17.33
N ASN A 147 -23.17 17.30 16.28
CA ASN A 147 -23.41 16.62 15.00
C ASN A 147 -22.12 16.14 14.32
N VAL A 148 -20.98 16.82 14.50
CA VAL A 148 -19.68 16.33 14.02
C VAL A 148 -19.26 15.05 14.78
N ILE A 149 -19.50 14.98 16.08
CA ILE A 149 -19.21 13.76 16.86
C ILE A 149 -20.11 12.61 16.40
N ILE A 150 -21.41 12.87 16.24
CA ILE A 150 -22.38 11.88 15.73
C ILE A 150 -21.97 11.40 14.33
N GLY A 151 -21.64 12.33 13.42
CA GLY A 151 -21.17 12.00 12.08
C GLY A 151 -19.89 11.16 12.09
N SER A 152 -18.98 11.41 13.04
CA SER A 152 -17.76 10.62 13.21
C SER A 152 -18.05 9.21 13.75
N LEU A 153 -19.01 9.07 14.66
CA LEU A 153 -19.46 7.78 15.16
C LEU A 153 -20.16 6.95 14.07
N LEU A 154 -21.05 7.58 13.29
CA LEU A 154 -21.68 6.95 12.12
C LEU A 154 -20.63 6.55 11.08
N ALA A 155 -19.63 7.38 10.84
CA ALA A 155 -18.53 7.04 9.94
C ALA A 155 -17.77 5.79 10.39
N LEU A 156 -17.49 5.68 11.69
CA LEU A 156 -16.85 4.50 12.28
C LEU A 156 -17.74 3.26 12.18
N LEU A 157 -19.04 3.42 12.44
CA LEU A 157 -20.03 2.35 12.30
C LEU A 157 -20.03 1.79 10.87
N PHE A 158 -20.21 2.65 9.86
CA PHE A 158 -20.23 2.21 8.47
C PHE A 158 -18.87 1.70 7.98
N ALA A 159 -17.76 2.25 8.45
CA ALA A 159 -16.43 1.73 8.15
C ALA A 159 -16.15 0.37 8.81
N SER A 160 -16.86 0.03 9.88
CA SER A 160 -16.76 -1.26 10.58
C SER A 160 -17.49 -2.37 9.83
N ILE A 161 -18.48 -2.02 9.02
CA ILE A 161 -19.20 -2.96 8.16
C ILE A 161 -18.27 -3.32 6.99
N TYR A 162 -17.66 -4.49 7.09
CA TYR A 162 -16.63 -5.00 6.18
C TYR A 162 -15.40 -4.06 6.08
N PRO A 163 -14.52 -4.05 7.10
CA PRO A 163 -13.37 -3.16 7.12
C PRO A 163 -12.38 -3.59 6.05
N GLN A 164 -12.09 -2.68 5.11
CA GLN A 164 -10.99 -2.86 4.17
C GLN A 164 -9.68 -2.85 4.95
N ARG A 165 -8.88 -3.91 4.81
CA ARG A 165 -7.61 -4.08 5.51
C ARG A 165 -6.46 -3.80 4.57
N ALA A 166 -5.57 -2.92 4.99
CA ALA A 166 -4.38 -2.57 4.22
C ALA A 166 -3.49 -3.80 4.01
N PHE A 167 -3.34 -4.64 5.05
CA PHE A 167 -2.48 -5.82 4.97
C PHE A 167 -2.98 -6.85 3.95
N THR A 168 -4.29 -7.10 3.88
CA THR A 168 -4.87 -8.02 2.88
C THR A 168 -4.70 -7.48 1.46
N HIS A 169 -4.91 -6.17 1.28
CA HIS A 169 -4.70 -5.52 -0.02
C HIS A 169 -3.22 -5.58 -0.45
N TRP A 170 -2.30 -5.34 0.49
CA TRP A 170 -0.86 -5.45 0.26
C TRP A 170 -0.46 -6.88 -0.13
N ARG A 171 -0.94 -7.91 0.59
CA ARG A 171 -0.68 -9.33 0.27
C ARG A 171 -1.13 -9.69 -1.16
N LEU A 172 -2.33 -9.26 -1.56
CA LEU A 172 -2.88 -9.50 -2.90
C LEU A 172 -2.03 -8.86 -4.00
N LYS A 173 -1.70 -7.57 -3.84
CA LYS A 173 -0.90 -6.84 -4.83
C LYS A 173 0.55 -7.35 -4.90
N MET A 174 1.15 -7.71 -3.77
CA MET A 174 2.48 -8.31 -3.71
C MET A 174 2.50 -9.68 -4.41
N SER A 175 1.51 -10.54 -4.12
CA SER A 175 1.34 -11.83 -4.82
C SER A 175 1.19 -11.64 -6.33
N HIS A 176 0.38 -10.67 -6.77
CA HIS A 176 0.24 -10.36 -8.19
C HIS A 176 1.57 -9.92 -8.81
N GLY A 177 2.35 -9.08 -8.11
CA GLY A 177 3.68 -8.66 -8.54
C GLY A 177 4.63 -9.85 -8.76
N LEU A 178 4.70 -10.78 -7.79
CA LEU A 178 5.54 -11.99 -7.89
C LEU A 178 5.11 -12.92 -9.03
N ASN A 179 3.79 -13.13 -9.23
CA ASN A 179 3.29 -13.90 -10.36
C ASN A 179 3.64 -13.23 -11.70
N CYS A 180 3.52 -11.91 -11.79
CA CYS A 180 3.90 -11.17 -12.98
C CYS A 180 5.41 -11.29 -13.27
N MET A 181 6.27 -11.24 -12.24
CA MET A 181 7.71 -11.51 -12.38
C MET A 181 7.96 -12.92 -12.90
N SER A 182 7.32 -13.92 -12.31
CA SER A 182 7.41 -15.32 -12.75
C SER A 182 7.02 -15.46 -14.22
N ASN A 183 5.89 -14.89 -14.62
CA ASN A 183 5.39 -14.98 -16.00
C ASN A 183 6.34 -14.29 -16.98
N ILE A 184 6.84 -13.10 -16.66
CA ILE A 184 7.81 -12.40 -17.51
C ILE A 184 9.11 -13.21 -17.64
N TYR A 185 9.65 -13.69 -16.52
CA TYR A 185 10.88 -14.47 -16.54
C TYR A 185 10.72 -15.78 -17.33
N SER A 186 9.59 -16.48 -17.14
CA SER A 186 9.26 -17.70 -17.90
C SER A 186 9.16 -17.46 -19.40
N ALA A 187 8.67 -16.29 -19.83
CA ALA A 187 8.62 -15.91 -21.24
C ALA A 187 10.02 -15.64 -21.81
N TYR A 188 10.92 -15.04 -21.03
CA TYR A 188 12.30 -14.75 -21.44
C TYR A 188 13.20 -15.97 -21.53
N VAL A 189 12.98 -16.98 -20.68
CA VAL A 189 13.78 -18.22 -20.65
C VAL A 189 13.13 -19.40 -21.40
N SER A 190 12.02 -19.15 -22.12
CA SER A 190 11.32 -20.19 -22.87
C SER A 190 12.21 -20.73 -24.00
N PRO A 191 12.46 -22.05 -24.08
CA PRO A 191 13.26 -22.64 -25.16
C PRO A 191 12.65 -22.48 -26.56
N ASN A 192 11.34 -22.20 -26.63
CA ASN A 192 10.62 -22.03 -27.89
C ASN A 192 10.73 -20.61 -28.48
N MET A 193 11.47 -19.73 -27.81
CA MET A 193 11.59 -18.33 -28.22
C MET A 193 12.83 -18.14 -29.10
N VAL A 194 12.62 -17.64 -30.32
CA VAL A 194 13.72 -17.41 -31.28
C VAL A 194 14.34 -16.02 -31.10
N GLU A 195 13.55 -15.04 -30.68
CA GLU A 195 13.96 -13.65 -30.50
C GLU A 195 13.53 -13.13 -29.13
N ARG A 196 14.24 -12.11 -28.63
CA ARG A 196 13.96 -11.48 -27.34
C ARG A 196 12.51 -10.96 -27.28
N PRO A 197 11.68 -11.44 -26.33
CA PRO A 197 10.36 -10.87 -26.09
C PRO A 197 10.39 -9.38 -25.73
N GLN A 198 9.55 -8.57 -26.36
CA GLN A 198 9.37 -7.16 -26.00
C GLN A 198 8.36 -7.03 -24.85
N LEU A 199 8.84 -7.14 -23.61
CA LEU A 199 8.01 -7.08 -22.39
C LEU A 199 8.33 -5.88 -21.49
N THR A 200 9.05 -4.88 -21.99
CA THR A 200 9.47 -3.68 -21.25
C THR A 200 8.29 -2.95 -20.62
N ASP A 201 7.19 -2.80 -21.35
CA ASP A 201 5.96 -2.17 -20.82
C ASP A 201 5.39 -2.93 -19.61
N ARG A 202 5.47 -4.27 -19.64
CA ARG A 202 5.02 -5.12 -18.52
C ARG A 202 5.96 -4.98 -17.32
N GLN A 203 7.26 -4.88 -17.54
CA GLN A 203 8.25 -4.65 -16.49
C GLN A 203 8.04 -3.29 -15.81
N GLN A 204 7.87 -2.22 -16.60
CA GLN A 204 7.57 -0.88 -16.08
C GLN A 204 6.26 -0.85 -15.28
N ARG A 205 5.24 -1.59 -15.75
CA ARG A 205 3.97 -1.73 -15.02
C ARG A 205 4.17 -2.38 -13.65
N ILE A 206 4.96 -3.45 -13.55
CA ILE A 206 5.29 -4.08 -12.26
C ILE A 206 5.97 -3.08 -11.33
N LEU A 207 6.97 -2.33 -11.82
CA LEU A 207 7.66 -1.33 -10.99
C LEU A 207 6.71 -0.24 -10.50
N SER A 208 5.79 0.23 -11.35
CA SER A 208 4.74 1.19 -10.97
C SER A 208 3.79 0.61 -9.90
N ASP A 209 3.34 -0.63 -10.08
CA ASP A 209 2.45 -1.32 -9.14
C ASP A 209 3.13 -1.55 -7.79
N LEU A 210 4.41 -1.92 -7.79
CA LEU A 210 5.23 -2.02 -6.58
C LEU A 210 5.42 -0.64 -5.94
N GLY A 211 5.60 0.44 -6.71
CA GLY A 211 5.65 1.80 -6.18
C GLY A 211 4.36 2.18 -5.43
N ALA A 212 3.21 1.78 -5.96
CA ALA A 212 1.91 2.01 -5.33
C ALA A 212 1.72 1.24 -4.01
N LEU A 213 2.45 0.13 -3.79
CA LEU A 213 2.41 -0.61 -2.52
C LEU A 213 2.95 0.20 -1.33
N ARG A 214 3.81 1.21 -1.58
CA ARG A 214 4.39 2.06 -0.52
C ARG A 214 3.32 2.74 0.34
N GLY A 215 2.18 3.10 -0.27
CA GLY A 215 1.04 3.69 0.45
C GLY A 215 0.34 2.72 1.41
N LEU A 216 0.56 1.41 1.28
CA LEU A 216 -0.04 0.37 2.12
C LEU A 216 0.87 -0.05 3.28
N LEU A 217 2.17 0.26 3.26
CA LEU A 217 3.13 -0.26 4.25
C LEU A 217 2.85 0.25 5.66
N ALA A 218 2.71 1.57 5.85
CA ALA A 218 2.46 2.13 7.18
C ALA A 218 1.09 1.71 7.76
N PRO A 219 -0.01 1.73 6.99
CA PRO A 219 -1.28 1.17 7.47
C PRO A 219 -1.21 -0.33 7.77
N SER A 220 -0.50 -1.12 6.97
CA SER A 220 -0.31 -2.56 7.20
C SER A 220 0.50 -2.82 8.48
N ALA A 221 1.57 -2.06 8.72
CA ALA A 221 2.36 -2.14 9.95
C ALA A 221 1.50 -1.84 11.19
N HIS A 222 0.66 -0.81 11.12
CA HIS A 222 -0.26 -0.47 12.21
C HIS A 222 -1.33 -1.55 12.46
N GLU A 223 -1.91 -2.14 11.41
CA GLU A 223 -2.92 -3.19 11.51
C GLU A 223 -2.34 -4.52 12.05
N THR A 224 -1.12 -4.87 11.64
CA THR A 224 -0.47 -6.15 11.97
C THR A 224 0.38 -6.09 13.23
N LYS A 225 0.76 -4.89 13.70
CA LYS A 225 1.75 -4.67 14.76
C LYS A 225 3.14 -5.24 14.44
N VAL A 226 3.42 -5.46 13.16
CA VAL A 226 4.76 -5.75 12.66
C VAL A 226 5.47 -4.42 12.42
N ASP A 227 6.78 -4.38 12.68
CA ASP A 227 7.57 -3.18 12.43
C ASP A 227 7.51 -2.78 10.95
N LYS A 228 7.33 -1.49 10.69
CA LYS A 228 7.33 -0.92 9.35
C LYS A 228 8.64 -1.23 8.62
N ALA A 229 9.76 -1.34 9.34
CA ALA A 229 11.05 -1.70 8.77
C ALA A 229 11.03 -3.05 8.01
N VAL A 230 10.26 -4.03 8.48
CA VAL A 230 10.11 -5.34 7.81
C VAL A 230 9.39 -5.19 6.47
N PHE A 231 8.32 -4.39 6.43
CA PHE A 231 7.60 -4.10 5.19
C PHE A 231 8.45 -3.29 4.19
N ASP A 232 9.25 -2.34 4.68
CA ASP A 232 10.19 -1.59 3.85
C ASP A 232 11.28 -2.52 3.28
N ALA A 233 11.82 -3.45 4.08
CA ALA A 233 12.81 -4.43 3.62
C ALA A 233 12.24 -5.36 2.54
N ILE A 234 11.03 -5.91 2.74
CA ILE A 234 10.33 -6.71 1.73
C ILE A 234 10.16 -5.90 0.43
N GLN A 235 9.73 -4.63 0.52
CA GLN A 235 9.54 -3.77 -0.64
C GLN A 235 10.85 -3.53 -1.41
N VAL A 236 11.96 -3.32 -0.69
CA VAL A 236 13.28 -3.13 -1.29
C VAL A 236 13.73 -4.39 -2.02
N ILE A 237 13.64 -5.56 -1.38
CA ILE A 237 14.05 -6.83 -1.99
C ILE A 237 13.19 -7.13 -3.21
N THR A 238 11.86 -6.97 -3.13
CA THR A 238 10.98 -7.21 -4.29
C THR A 238 11.31 -6.29 -5.46
N ARG A 239 11.67 -5.02 -5.21
CA ARG A 239 12.12 -4.11 -6.29
C ARG A 239 13.47 -4.54 -6.86
N ASN A 240 14.39 -4.96 -6.00
CA ASN A 240 15.70 -5.44 -6.42
C ASN A 240 15.58 -6.72 -7.26
N LEU A 241 14.65 -7.62 -6.93
CA LEU A 241 14.34 -8.80 -7.75
C LEU A 241 13.95 -8.41 -9.18
N VAL A 242 13.12 -7.38 -9.37
CA VAL A 242 12.75 -6.91 -10.73
C VAL A 242 13.99 -6.45 -11.50
N ALA A 243 14.84 -5.64 -10.88
CA ALA A 243 16.07 -5.16 -11.50
C ALA A 243 17.06 -6.29 -11.81
N THR A 244 17.20 -7.27 -10.90
CA THR A 244 18.03 -8.45 -11.13
C THR A 244 17.49 -9.29 -12.28
N LEU A 245 16.18 -9.52 -12.35
CA LEU A 245 15.56 -10.24 -13.47
C LEU A 245 15.71 -9.51 -14.81
N GLU A 246 15.66 -8.18 -14.80
CA GLU A 246 15.91 -7.33 -15.98
C GLU A 246 17.37 -7.49 -16.46
N MET A 247 18.35 -7.30 -15.58
CA MET A 247 19.77 -7.50 -15.91
C MET A 247 20.06 -8.93 -16.36
N MET A 248 19.43 -9.94 -15.74
CA MET A 248 19.54 -11.34 -16.16
C MET A 248 19.01 -11.53 -17.58
N THR A 249 17.90 -10.88 -17.91
CA THR A 249 17.32 -10.95 -19.25
C THR A 249 18.27 -10.32 -20.28
N ASP A 250 18.87 -9.18 -19.96
CA ASP A 250 19.84 -8.52 -20.85
C ASP A 250 21.08 -9.39 -21.07
N ALA A 251 21.62 -10.00 -20.00
CA ALA A 251 22.75 -10.92 -20.11
C ALA A 251 22.41 -12.20 -20.89
N TYR A 252 21.19 -12.74 -20.71
CA TYR A 252 20.73 -13.96 -21.38
C TYR A 252 20.50 -13.80 -22.88
N TRP A 253 20.18 -12.58 -23.32
CA TRP A 253 19.91 -12.23 -24.71
C TRP A 253 20.99 -11.31 -25.32
N ALA A 254 22.17 -11.20 -24.69
CA ALA A 254 23.23 -10.26 -25.09
C ALA A 254 23.76 -10.53 -26.50
N SER A 255 23.89 -11.81 -26.86
CA SER A 255 24.31 -12.28 -28.17
C SER A 255 23.63 -13.61 -28.50
N ARG A 256 23.65 -13.99 -29.78
CA ARG A 256 23.11 -15.29 -30.22
C ARG A 256 23.96 -16.47 -29.75
N GLU A 257 25.28 -16.31 -29.67
CA GLU A 257 26.22 -17.37 -29.29
C GLU A 257 26.12 -17.68 -27.79
N SER A 258 26.23 -16.67 -26.92
CA SER A 258 26.03 -16.83 -25.47
C SER A 258 24.66 -17.43 -25.13
N HIS A 259 23.60 -16.95 -25.79
CA HIS A 259 22.25 -17.50 -25.62
C HIS A 259 22.19 -18.99 -25.97
N PHE A 260 22.78 -19.39 -27.09
CA PHE A 260 22.81 -20.79 -27.53
C PHE A 260 23.56 -21.70 -26.55
N ILE A 261 24.70 -21.24 -26.03
CA ILE A 261 25.47 -21.95 -24.99
C ILE A 261 24.61 -22.14 -23.73
N MET A 262 23.98 -21.07 -23.23
CA MET A 262 23.14 -21.13 -22.05
C MET A 262 21.87 -21.97 -22.24
N LEU A 263 21.33 -22.04 -23.46
CA LEU A 263 20.17 -22.87 -23.77
C LEU A 263 20.48 -24.36 -23.62
N ASN A 264 21.71 -24.78 -23.90
CA ASN A 264 22.16 -26.17 -23.78
C ASN A 264 22.56 -26.58 -22.35
N ALA A 265 22.73 -25.62 -21.42
CA ALA A 265 23.06 -25.89 -20.03
C ALA A 265 21.85 -26.45 -19.26
N THR A 266 21.92 -27.73 -18.89
CA THR A 266 20.80 -28.47 -18.26
C THR A 266 20.57 -28.07 -16.82
N ARG A 267 21.65 -27.81 -16.05
CA ARG A 267 21.54 -27.39 -14.65
C ARG A 267 21.02 -25.97 -14.57
N LEU A 268 21.44 -25.10 -15.50
CA LEU A 268 20.91 -23.74 -15.63
C LEU A 268 19.40 -23.74 -15.88
N ARG A 269 18.93 -24.59 -16.79
CA ARG A 269 17.50 -24.76 -17.06
C ARG A 269 16.72 -25.26 -15.84
N THR A 270 17.33 -26.14 -15.06
CA THR A 270 16.74 -26.62 -13.79
C THR A 270 16.62 -25.47 -12.79
N PHE A 271 17.67 -24.65 -12.66
CA PHE A 271 17.65 -23.47 -11.80
C PHE A 271 16.59 -22.44 -12.23
N GLN A 272 16.46 -22.16 -13.53
CA GLN A 272 15.42 -21.28 -14.07
C GLN A 272 14.01 -21.76 -13.69
N LYS A 273 13.75 -23.07 -13.80
CA LYS A 273 12.46 -23.66 -13.38
C LYS A 273 12.23 -23.55 -11.88
N LEU A 274 13.25 -23.79 -11.06
CA LEU A 274 13.16 -23.64 -9.61
C LEU A 274 12.92 -22.18 -9.21
N THR A 275 13.51 -21.23 -9.91
CA THR A 275 13.28 -19.79 -9.72
C THR A 275 11.82 -19.41 -9.99
N ILE A 276 11.27 -19.88 -11.11
CA ILE A 276 9.86 -19.71 -11.48
C ILE A 276 8.96 -20.33 -10.39
N SER A 277 9.28 -21.55 -9.95
CA SER A 277 8.57 -22.25 -8.87
C SER A 277 8.62 -21.46 -7.55
N ALA A 278 9.79 -20.92 -7.18
CA ALA A 278 9.98 -20.12 -5.97
C ALA A 278 9.14 -18.84 -5.99
N LEU A 279 9.12 -18.09 -7.10
CA LEU A 279 8.29 -16.89 -7.25
C LEU A 279 6.80 -17.21 -7.11
N ASN A 280 6.33 -18.28 -7.77
CA ASN A 280 4.95 -18.75 -7.67
C ASN A 280 4.62 -19.26 -6.26
N GLY A 281 5.56 -19.93 -5.59
CA GLY A 281 5.42 -20.41 -4.23
C GLY A 281 5.32 -19.28 -3.20
N LEU A 282 6.16 -18.24 -3.33
CA LEU A 282 6.08 -17.03 -2.49
C LEU A 282 4.74 -16.30 -2.69
N SER A 283 4.27 -16.23 -3.94
CA SER A 283 2.94 -15.70 -4.28
C SER A 283 1.82 -16.53 -3.64
N ALA A 284 1.88 -17.86 -3.75
CA ALA A 284 0.91 -18.77 -3.14
C ALA A 284 0.90 -18.66 -1.61
N MET A 285 2.08 -18.55 -0.98
CA MET A 285 2.23 -18.31 0.46
C MET A 285 1.54 -17.01 0.89
N LEU A 286 1.68 -15.94 0.11
CA LEU A 286 0.99 -14.67 0.36
C LEU A 286 -0.53 -14.78 0.24
N LEU A 287 -1.08 -15.71 -0.53
CA LEU A 287 -2.53 -15.91 -0.64
C LEU A 287 -3.06 -16.89 0.42
N SER A 288 -2.40 -18.04 0.59
CA SER A 288 -2.80 -19.10 1.52
C SER A 288 -2.55 -18.72 2.97
N GLY A 289 -1.53 -17.90 3.23
CA GLY A 289 -1.02 -17.60 4.57
C GLY A 289 -0.26 -18.75 5.22
N ARG A 290 -0.06 -19.87 4.51
CA ARG A 290 0.69 -21.04 4.99
C ARG A 290 2.15 -20.89 4.60
N VAL A 291 3.03 -20.94 5.60
CA VAL A 291 4.48 -20.97 5.38
C VAL A 291 4.86 -22.43 5.13
N GLU A 292 4.78 -22.85 3.87
CA GLU A 292 5.30 -24.15 3.43
C GLU A 292 6.82 -24.06 3.18
N GLU A 293 7.53 -25.17 3.32
CA GLU A 293 8.94 -25.24 2.94
C GLU A 293 9.03 -25.16 1.41
N LEU A 294 9.38 -23.98 0.90
CA LEU A 294 9.76 -23.82 -0.48
C LEU A 294 11.12 -24.48 -0.71
N GLU A 295 11.25 -25.24 -1.80
CA GLU A 295 12.53 -25.80 -2.23
C GLU A 295 13.59 -24.70 -2.29
N ARG A 296 14.73 -24.94 -1.64
CA ARG A 296 15.87 -24.02 -1.72
C ARG A 296 16.52 -24.14 -3.09
N LEU A 297 16.98 -23.00 -3.59
CA LEU A 297 17.71 -22.96 -4.84
C LEU A 297 19.09 -23.65 -4.68
N PRO A 298 19.50 -24.48 -5.65
CA PRO A 298 20.74 -25.27 -5.55
C PRO A 298 21.99 -24.39 -5.65
N GLU A 299 23.12 -24.95 -5.22
CA GLU A 299 24.42 -24.27 -5.27
C GLU A 299 24.87 -23.94 -6.70
N MET A 300 25.63 -22.84 -6.84
CA MET A 300 26.05 -22.30 -8.14
C MET A 300 27.28 -22.99 -8.74
N VAL A 301 28.15 -23.55 -7.90
CA VAL A 301 29.39 -24.24 -8.31
C VAL A 301 29.15 -25.31 -9.39
N PRO A 302 28.18 -26.24 -9.24
CA PRO A 302 27.92 -27.25 -10.27
C PRO A 302 27.42 -26.67 -11.60
N MET A 303 26.74 -25.53 -11.60
CA MET A 303 26.31 -24.84 -12.83
C MET A 303 27.47 -24.11 -13.50
N ALA A 304 28.33 -23.46 -12.71
CA ALA A 304 29.53 -22.78 -13.21
C ALA A 304 30.44 -23.75 -13.96
N ALA A 305 30.63 -24.96 -13.43
CA ALA A 305 31.43 -26.01 -14.06
C ALA A 305 30.83 -26.51 -15.39
N GLU A 306 29.51 -26.70 -15.45
CA GLU A 306 28.82 -27.10 -16.70
C GLU A 306 28.94 -26.01 -17.77
N LEU A 307 28.70 -24.74 -17.40
CA LEU A 307 28.81 -23.62 -18.32
C LEU A 307 30.24 -23.45 -18.84
N LYS A 308 31.25 -23.61 -17.97
CA LYS A 308 32.66 -23.53 -18.38
C LYS A 308 33.01 -24.59 -19.41
N ALA A 309 32.56 -25.83 -19.21
CA ALA A 309 32.78 -26.92 -20.18
C ALA A 309 32.11 -26.61 -21.53
N LEU A 310 30.88 -26.08 -21.53
CA LEU A 310 30.17 -25.71 -22.75
C LEU A 310 30.82 -24.54 -23.50
N ILE A 311 31.37 -23.55 -22.78
CA ILE A 311 32.14 -22.45 -23.36
C ILE A 311 33.41 -22.98 -24.07
N GLU A 312 34.14 -23.88 -23.40
CA GLU A 312 35.34 -24.51 -23.94
C GLU A 312 35.03 -25.37 -25.18
N GLU A 313 33.94 -26.13 -25.16
CA GLU A 313 33.46 -26.93 -26.30
C GLU A 313 33.03 -26.07 -27.50
N ALA A 314 32.40 -24.92 -27.24
CA ALA A 314 31.91 -24.02 -28.27
C ALA A 314 33.01 -23.17 -28.93
N GLN A 315 34.27 -23.23 -28.44
CA GLN A 315 35.37 -22.33 -28.84
C GLN A 315 34.94 -20.86 -28.81
N ALA A 316 34.14 -20.49 -27.80
CA ALA A 316 33.57 -19.16 -27.72
C ALA A 316 34.67 -18.09 -27.62
N ARG A 317 34.46 -16.94 -28.27
CA ARG A 317 35.39 -15.81 -28.18
C ARG A 317 35.33 -15.19 -26.78
N CYS A 318 36.41 -14.57 -26.30
CA CYS A 318 36.45 -13.91 -24.98
C CYS A 318 35.28 -12.93 -24.75
N ASP A 319 34.77 -12.27 -25.81
CA ASP A 319 33.65 -11.31 -25.71
C ASP A 319 32.31 -11.96 -25.32
N GLU A 320 32.17 -13.27 -25.53
CA GLU A 320 30.96 -14.06 -25.23
C GLU A 320 30.94 -14.62 -23.81
N GLU A 321 32.09 -14.65 -23.13
CA GLU A 321 32.21 -15.17 -21.76
C GLU A 321 31.64 -14.21 -20.71
N ALA A 322 31.87 -12.91 -20.89
CA ALA A 322 31.43 -11.86 -19.96
C ALA A 322 29.91 -11.89 -19.67
N PRO A 323 29.01 -11.95 -20.67
CA PRO A 323 27.57 -12.03 -20.40
C PRO A 323 27.16 -13.34 -19.71
N ILE A 324 27.83 -14.47 -19.98
CA ILE A 324 27.53 -15.76 -19.34
C ILE A 324 27.91 -15.74 -17.86
N TYR A 325 29.11 -15.26 -17.51
CA TYR A 325 29.51 -15.13 -16.11
C TYR A 325 28.67 -14.07 -15.37
N GLY A 326 28.31 -12.97 -16.05
CA GLY A 326 27.37 -11.98 -15.52
C GLY A 326 26.01 -12.59 -15.21
N TYR A 327 25.46 -13.41 -16.11
CA TYR A 327 24.20 -14.13 -15.89
C TYR A 327 24.29 -15.08 -14.69
N LEU A 328 25.37 -15.85 -14.57
CA LEU A 328 25.57 -16.77 -13.45
C LEU A 328 25.64 -16.03 -12.10
N TRP A 329 26.39 -14.94 -12.02
CA TRP A 329 26.48 -14.13 -10.81
C TRP A 329 25.11 -13.55 -10.41
N LEU A 330 24.34 -13.08 -11.39
CA LEU A 330 22.99 -12.56 -11.15
C LEU A 330 22.03 -13.65 -10.64
N ASN A 331 22.16 -14.90 -11.09
CA ASN A 331 21.38 -16.03 -10.53
C ASN A 331 21.72 -16.29 -9.05
N MET A 332 22.99 -16.14 -8.64
CA MET A 332 23.40 -16.24 -7.23
C MET A 332 22.77 -15.14 -6.38
N GLN A 333 22.80 -13.91 -6.90
CA GLN A 333 22.19 -12.77 -6.23
C GLN A 333 20.66 -12.94 -6.13
N LEU A 334 20.02 -13.44 -7.19
CA LEU A 334 18.58 -13.74 -7.22
C LEU A 334 18.22 -14.80 -6.16
N ALA A 335 19.02 -15.87 -6.04
CA ALA A 335 18.78 -16.90 -5.04
C ALA A 335 18.81 -16.34 -3.61
N THR A 336 19.82 -15.51 -3.32
CA THR A 336 19.97 -14.85 -2.02
C THR A 336 18.78 -13.94 -1.72
N GLN A 337 18.35 -13.13 -2.69
CA GLN A 337 17.20 -12.23 -2.56
C GLN A 337 15.88 -13.00 -2.36
N LEU A 338 15.69 -14.13 -3.04
CA LEU A 338 14.50 -14.97 -2.89
C LEU A 338 14.45 -15.64 -1.51
N ASP A 339 15.59 -16.13 -1.00
CA ASP A 339 15.68 -16.68 0.35
C ASP A 339 15.40 -15.62 1.43
N GLU A 340 16.01 -14.43 1.31
CA GLU A 340 15.76 -13.31 2.22
C GLU A 340 14.29 -12.88 2.20
N LEU A 341 13.70 -12.77 1.00
CA LEU A 341 12.29 -12.44 0.83
C LEU A 341 11.38 -13.50 1.47
N ARG A 342 11.69 -14.79 1.28
CA ARG A 342 10.96 -15.90 1.92
C ARG A 342 10.96 -15.73 3.42
N ASP A 343 12.12 -15.52 4.02
CA ASP A 343 12.29 -15.48 5.47
C ASP A 343 11.57 -14.28 6.09
N LEU A 344 11.65 -13.10 5.44
CA LEU A 344 10.88 -11.93 5.85
C LEU A 344 9.38 -12.17 5.74
N LEU A 345 8.88 -12.69 4.62
CA LEU A 345 7.46 -12.97 4.45
C LEU A 345 6.95 -14.02 5.45
N ALA A 346 7.73 -15.07 5.71
CA ALA A 346 7.44 -16.07 6.72
C ALA A 346 7.36 -15.45 8.12
N SER A 347 8.27 -14.53 8.46
CA SER A 347 8.26 -13.83 9.76
C SER A 347 7.00 -12.99 9.97
N VAL A 348 6.48 -12.38 8.89
CA VAL A 348 5.24 -11.58 8.92
C VAL A 348 4.02 -12.48 9.06
N LEU A 349 3.98 -13.61 8.34
CA LEU A 349 2.82 -14.51 8.32
C LEU A 349 2.70 -15.41 9.55
N ARG A 350 3.81 -15.68 10.27
CA ARG A 350 3.81 -16.50 11.50
C ARG A 350 3.30 -15.77 12.75
N ARG A 351 3.22 -14.45 12.73
CA ARG A 351 2.66 -13.62 13.81
C ARG A 351 1.13 -13.58 13.75
#